data_AF-A0A7C5KXD1-F1
#
_entry.id   AF-A0A7C5KXD1-F1
#
_cell.length_a   1.000
_cell.length_b   1.000
_cell.length_c   1.000
_cell.angle_alpha   90.00
_cell.angle_beta   90.00
_cell.angle_gamma   90.00
#
_symmetry.space_group_name_H-M   'P 1'
#
loop_
_entity.id
_entity.type
_entity.pdbx_description
1 polymer ?
#
loop_
_entity_poly.entity_id
_entity_poly.type
_entity_poly.pdbx_seq_one_letter_code
_entity_poly.pdbx_strand_id
1 'polypeptide(L)' 'MTTYAYDAANRLIEERGPDGLTTLAYDPQSGQLASIETRDAQARLVTTTSAHPWPERRKLRK' A
#
# COMPACT_ATOMS: atom_id res chain seq x y z
N MET A 1 14.76 -15.36 -4.98
CA MET A 1 13.84 -15.13 -6.10
C MET A 1 12.84 -14.10 -5.65
N THR A 2 12.60 -13.06 -6.43
CA THR A 2 11.59 -12.04 -6.13
C THR A 2 10.40 -12.26 -7.04
N THR A 3 9.19 -12.27 -6.49
CA THR A 3 7.94 -12.42 -7.23
C THR A 3 7.14 -11.13 -7.14
N TYR A 4 6.53 -10.75 -8.24
CA TYR A 4 5.72 -9.54 -8.37
C TYR A 4 4.32 -9.92 -8.83
N ALA A 5 3.29 -9.36 -8.20
CA ALA A 5 1.91 -9.51 -8.60
C ALA A 5 1.36 -8.15 -9.05
N TYR A 6 0.63 -8.16 -10.16
CA TYR A 6 0.06 -6.98 -10.76
C TYR A 6 -1.46 -7.12 -10.86
N ASP A 7 -2.17 -5.99 -10.76
CA ASP A 7 -3.60 -5.93 -11.02
C ASP A 7 -3.92 -5.89 -12.53
N ALA A 8 -5.22 -5.89 -12.86
CA ALA A 8 -5.69 -5.81 -14.24
C ALA A 8 -5.30 -4.51 -14.98
N ALA A 9 -4.90 -3.46 -14.25
CA ALA A 9 -4.40 -2.21 -14.78
C ALA A 9 -2.85 -2.19 -14.87
N ASN A 10 -2.20 -3.35 -14.69
CA ASN A 10 -0.75 -3.52 -14.71
C ASN A 10 -0.02 -2.71 -13.63
N ARG A 11 -0.65 -2.50 -12.47
CA ARG A 11 -0.06 -1.86 -11.29
C ARG A 11 0.39 -2.91 -10.28
N LEU A 12 1.54 -2.68 -9.65
CA LEU A 12 2.12 -3.61 -8.67
C LEU A 12 1.29 -3.61 -7.38
N ILE A 13 0.72 -4.75 -7.00
CA ILE A 13 -0.06 -4.90 -5.77
C ILE A 13 0.66 -5.72 -4.70
N GLU A 14 1.60 -6.58 -5.09
CA GLU A 14 2.42 -7.37 -4.17
C GLU A 14 3.83 -7.57 -4.75
N GLU A 15 4.85 -7.34 -3.94
CA GLU A 15 6.24 -7.65 -4.19
C GLU A 15 6.76 -8.51 -3.05
N ARG A 16 7.25 -9.71 -3.36
CA ARG A 16 7.81 -10.63 -2.37
C ARG A 16 9.24 -10.98 -2.75
N GLY A 17 10.18 -10.60 -1.90
CA GLY A 17 11.61 -10.84 -2.08
C GLY A 17 12.25 -11.47 -0.83
N PRO A 18 13.58 -11.67 -0.87
CA PRO A 18 14.33 -12.10 0.31
C PRO A 18 14.30 -11.05 1.44
N ASP A 19 14.07 -9.78 1.10
CA ASP A 19 13.98 -8.67 2.05
C ASP A 19 12.62 -8.62 2.77
N GLY A 20 11.61 -9.33 2.25
CA GLY A 20 10.27 -9.39 2.82
C GLY A 20 9.14 -9.27 1.78
N LEU A 21 8.00 -8.74 2.22
CA LEU A 21 6.77 -8.61 1.45
C LEU A 21 6.29 -7.15 1.48
N THR A 22 6.23 -6.51 0.32
CA THR A 22 5.60 -5.20 0.15
C THR A 22 4.26 -5.36 -0.55
N THR A 23 3.20 -4.86 0.06
CA THR A 23 1.83 -4.88 -0.46
C THR A 23 1.39 -3.44 -0.73
N LEU A 24 0.79 -3.20 -1.89
CA LEU A 24 0.27 -1.90 -2.29
C LEU A 24 -1.22 -2.02 -2.55
N ALA A 25 -2.00 -1.16 -1.90
CA ALA A 25 -3.44 -1.06 -2.10
C ALA A 25 -3.75 0.23 -2.85
N TYR A 26 -4.50 0.12 -3.95
CA TYR A 26 -4.97 1.25 -4.73
C TYR A 26 -6.47 1.45 -4.53
N ASP A 27 -6.89 2.71 -4.54
CA ASP A 27 -8.29 3.10 -4.52
C ASP A 27 -8.95 2.71 -5.86
N PRO A 28 -10.06 1.95 -5.84
CA PRO A 28 -10.72 1.50 -7.07
C PRO A 28 -11.50 2.62 -7.79
N GLN A 29 -11.81 3.73 -7.11
CA GLN A 29 -12.54 4.87 -7.68
C GLN A 29 -11.59 5.87 -8.33
N SER A 30 -10.50 6.23 -7.67
CA SER A 30 -9.53 7.23 -8.14
C SER A 30 -8.31 6.63 -8.83
N GLY A 31 -8.03 5.34 -8.60
CA GLY A 31 -6.83 4.67 -9.08
C GLY A 31 -5.55 5.06 -8.33
N GLN A 32 -5.65 5.88 -7.28
CA GLN A 32 -4.51 6.36 -6.51
C GLN A 32 -4.06 5.34 -5.48
N LEU A 33 -2.80 5.44 -5.05
CA LEU A 33 -2.28 4.59 -3.98
C LEU A 33 -2.93 4.99 -2.66
N ALA A 34 -3.63 4.04 -2.03
CA ALA A 34 -4.33 4.23 -0.77
C ALA A 34 -3.45 3.79 0.42
N SER A 35 -2.68 2.72 0.28
CA SER A 35 -1.75 2.29 1.31
C SER A 35 -0.59 1.46 0.76
N ILE A 36 0.53 1.51 1.47
CA ILE A 36 1.69 0.65 1.30
C ILE A 36 1.96 -0.02 2.63
N GLU A 37 2.09 -1.33 2.62
CA GLU A 37 2.49 -2.13 3.78
C GLU A 37 3.72 -2.95 3.42
N THR A 38 4.81 -2.76 4.15
CA THR A 38 6.03 -3.55 4.03
C THR A 38 6.21 -4.41 5.28
N ARG A 39 6.40 -5.69 5.06
CA ARG A 39 6.74 -6.69 6.07
C ARG A 39 8.14 -7.24 5.79
N ASP A 40 8.90 -7.52 6.83
CA ASP A 40 10.19 -8.20 6.69
C ASP A 40 10.04 -9.70 6.40
N ALA A 41 11.16 -10.38 6.22
CA ALA A 41 11.22 -11.83 6.00
C ALA A 41 10.61 -12.67 7.15
N GLN A 42 10.50 -12.11 8.35
CA GLN A 42 9.82 -12.70 9.51
C GLN A 42 8.32 -12.34 9.58
N ALA A 43 7.78 -11.76 8.50
CA ALA A 43 6.40 -11.32 8.38
C ALA A 43 5.98 -10.22 9.37
N ARG A 44 6.95 -9.53 9.98
CA ARG A 44 6.68 -8.42 10.89
C ARG A 44 6.51 -7.13 10.08
N LEU A 45 5.48 -6.36 10.42
CA LEU A 45 5.23 -5.05 9.81
C LEU A 45 6.38 -4.10 10.16
N VAL A 46 7.09 -3.65 9.12
CA VAL A 46 8.20 -2.69 9.22
C VAL A 46 7.68 -1.29 8.93
N THR A 47 6.84 -1.15 7.90
CA THR A 47 6.34 0.14 7.45
C THR A 47 4.91 0.00 6.97
N THR A 48 4.03 0.84 7.49
CA THR A 48 2.68 1.04 6.98
C THR A 48 2.57 2.52 6.65
N THR A 49 2.53 2.83 5.36
CA THR A 49 2.21 4.16 4.88
C THR A 49 0.77 4.11 4.42
N SER A 50 -0.16 4.57 5.25
CA SER A 50 -1.49 4.91 4.77
C SER A 50 -1.35 6.24 4.04
N ALA A 51 -1.51 6.23 2.72
CA ALA A 51 -1.78 7.48 2.03
C ALA A 51 -3.18 7.88 2.49
N HIS A 52 -3.28 8.69 3.54
CA HIS A 52 -4.56 9.29 3.87
C HIS A 52 -4.97 10.14 2.67
N PRO A 53 -6.02 9.78 1.88
CA PRO A 53 -6.72 10.82 1.17
C PRO A 53 -7.24 11.71 2.29
N TRP A 54 -6.61 12.86 2.46
CA TRP A 54 -7.10 13.86 3.39
C TRP A 54 -8.60 14.01 3.09
N PRO A 55 -9.53 13.69 4.01
CA PRO A 55 -10.85 14.26 3.84
C PRO A 55 -10.59 15.75 3.93
N GLU A 56 -11.21 16.55 3.07
CA GLU A 56 -11.27 18.00 3.26
C GLU A 56 -11.20 18.34 4.75
N ARG A 57 -10.24 19.17 5.14
CA ARG A 57 -10.23 19.83 6.45
C ARG A 57 -11.48 20.71 6.51
N ARG A 58 -12.63 20.10 6.78
CA ARG A 58 -13.90 20.67 7.21
C ARG A 58 -14.37 19.71 8.30
N LYS A 59 -14.33 20.01 9.58
CA LYS A 59 -14.40 21.32 10.22
C LYS A 59 -13.71 21.24 11.58
N LEU A 60 -13.03 22.33 11.90
CA LEU A 60 -12.99 22.88 13.25
C LEU A 60 -14.40 22.84 13.86
N ARG A 61 -14.57 22.13 14.98
CA ARG A 61 -15.55 22.34 16.07
C ARG A 61 -15.31 21.23 17.08
N LYS A 62 -15.11 21.49 18.36
CA LYS A 62 -15.67 22.56 19.19
C LYS A 62 -14.68 22.98 20.26
#